data_AF-A0A9E1VDX2-F1
#
_entry.id   AF-A0A9E1VDX2-F1
#
_cell.length_a   1.000
_cell.length_b   1.000
_cell.length_c   1.000
_cell.angle_alpha   90.00
_cell.angle_beta   90.00
_cell.angle_gamma   90.00
#
_symmetry.space_group_name_H-M   'P 1'
#
loop_
_entity.id
_entity.type
_entity.pdbx_description
1 polymer ?
#
loop_
_entity_poly.entity_id
_entity_poly.type
_entity_poly.pdbx_seq_one_letter_code
_entity_poly.pdbx_strand_id
1 'polypeptide(L)'
;ELNENLNSAISDINSIRSRANASLLSESADATLIRNAARIDYRKETLCEGTWVDQLQRRGTMGEDITIRGGSWDCPGMALQFSNTENTVSGFVLNPEGGCL
;
A
#
# COMPACT_ATOMS: atom_id res chain seq x y z
N GLU A 1 11.88 4.09 2.89
CA GLU A 1 12.34 3.42 4.14
C GLU A 1 13.79 3.79 4.37
N LEU A 2 14.10 4.44 5.50
CA LEU A 2 15.43 5.02 5.79
C LEU A 2 16.33 4.11 6.64
N ASN A 3 15.90 2.87 6.90
CA ASN A 3 16.62 1.90 7.74
C ASN A 3 16.82 2.36 9.20
N GLU A 4 15.83 3.07 9.75
CA GLU A 4 15.83 3.59 11.12
C GLU A 4 14.77 2.88 11.96
N ASN A 5 14.90 2.92 13.30
CA ASN A 5 13.93 2.41 14.28
C ASN A 5 13.52 0.92 14.10
N LEU A 6 14.44 0.07 13.64
CA LEU A 6 14.16 -1.34 13.36
C LEU A 6 13.63 -2.10 14.59
N ASN A 7 14.19 -1.84 15.78
CA ASN A 7 13.76 -2.48 17.02
C ASN A 7 12.29 -2.15 17.37
N SER A 8 11.89 -0.89 17.18
CA SER A 8 10.50 -0.46 17.37
C SER A 8 9.58 -1.13 16.34
N ALA A 9 9.98 -1.14 15.07
CA ALA A 9 9.20 -1.80 14.01
C ALA A 9 9.01 -3.31 14.27
N ILE A 10 10.05 -4.01 14.76
CA ILE A 10 9.95 -5.42 15.17
C ILE A 10 8.97 -5.57 16.33
N SER A 11 9.06 -4.72 17.35
CA SER A 11 8.17 -4.76 18.52
C SER A 11 6.70 -4.55 18.13
N ASP A 12 6.43 -3.59 17.24
CA ASP A 12 5.08 -3.27 16.78
C ASP A 12 4.48 -4.44 15.99
N ILE A 13 5.23 -5.00 15.03
CA ILE A 13 4.80 -6.17 14.25
C ILE A 13 4.59 -7.39 15.18
N ASN A 14 5.51 -7.62 16.12
CA ASN A 14 5.41 -8.75 17.04
C ASN A 14 4.22 -8.61 18.01
N SER A 15 3.80 -7.40 18.33
CA SER A 15 2.58 -7.17 19.12
C SER A 15 1.33 -7.68 18.38
N ILE A 16 1.22 -7.40 17.08
CA ILE A 16 0.13 -7.89 16.22
C ILE A 16 0.21 -9.43 16.10
N ARG A 17 1.40 -9.95 15.79
CA ARG A 17 1.62 -11.40 15.60
C ARG A 17 1.37 -12.20 16.87
N SER A 18 1.80 -11.69 18.02
CA SER A 18 1.58 -12.33 19.33
C SER A 18 0.09 -12.43 19.61
N ARG A 19 -0.68 -11.36 19.37
CA ARG A 19 -2.14 -11.38 19.54
C ARG A 19 -2.82 -12.36 18.58
N ALA A 20 -2.27 -12.52 17.36
CA ALA A 20 -2.74 -13.48 16.37
C ALA A 20 -2.19 -14.92 16.53
N ASN A 21 -1.39 -15.19 17.57
CA ASN A 21 -0.67 -16.45 17.78
C ASN A 21 0.16 -16.91 16.56
N ALA A 22 0.82 -15.96 15.90
CA ALA A 22 1.70 -16.18 14.75
C ALA A 22 3.19 -16.16 15.14
N SER A 23 4.05 -16.71 14.29
CA SER A 23 5.50 -16.73 14.52
C SER A 23 6.10 -15.32 14.54
N LEU A 24 6.78 -14.99 15.62
CA LEU A 24 7.42 -13.69 15.81
C LEU A 24 8.65 -13.50 14.90
N LEU A 25 8.94 -12.24 14.57
CA LEU A 25 10.20 -11.85 13.94
C LEU A 25 11.33 -11.91 14.96
N SER A 26 12.53 -12.30 14.49
CA SER A 26 13.76 -12.19 15.27
C SER A 26 14.08 -10.73 15.57
N GLU A 27 14.66 -10.46 16.74
CA GLU A 27 15.20 -9.14 17.12
C GLU A 27 16.32 -8.67 16.17
N SER A 28 16.94 -9.59 15.43
CA SER A 28 18.00 -9.31 14.45
C SER A 28 17.49 -9.26 12.99
N ALA A 29 16.17 -9.23 12.77
CA ALA A 29 15.59 -9.17 11.44
C ALA A 29 16.08 -7.93 10.68
N ASP A 30 16.46 -8.11 9.41
CA ASP A 30 16.84 -6.98 8.55
C ASP A 30 15.62 -6.15 8.10
N ALA A 31 15.88 -4.93 7.62
CA ALA A 31 14.84 -4.02 7.18
C ALA A 31 13.96 -4.55 6.04
N THR A 32 14.50 -5.40 5.16
CA THR A 32 13.72 -6.00 4.07
C THR A 32 12.70 -7.00 4.61
N LEU A 33 13.14 -7.85 5.54
CA LEU A 33 12.28 -8.82 6.21
C LEU A 33 11.20 -8.11 7.04
N ILE A 34 11.56 -7.09 7.81
CA ILE A 34 10.61 -6.27 8.60
C ILE A 34 9.56 -5.63 7.69
N ARG A 35 10.00 -4.97 6.61
CA ARG A 35 9.11 -4.30 5.66
C ARG A 35 8.15 -5.29 4.99
N ASN A 36 8.65 -6.45 4.55
CA ASN A 36 7.82 -7.46 3.90
C ASN A 36 6.83 -8.08 4.89
N ALA A 37 7.26 -8.34 6.13
CA ALA A 37 6.39 -8.78 7.21
C ALA A 37 5.27 -7.77 7.47
N ALA A 38 5.59 -6.48 7.64
CA ALA A 38 4.60 -5.43 7.85
C ALA A 38 3.54 -5.40 6.74
N ARG A 39 3.94 -5.52 5.47
CA ARG A 39 3.00 -5.51 4.33
C ARG A 39 2.07 -6.72 4.33
N ILE A 40 2.60 -7.90 4.64
CA ILE A 40 1.81 -9.14 4.68
C ILE A 40 0.86 -9.12 5.87
N ASP A 41 1.35 -8.71 7.03
CA ASP A 41 0.59 -8.72 8.28
C ASP A 41 -0.49 -7.64 8.25
N TYR A 42 -0.20 -6.45 7.71
CA TYR A 42 -1.22 -5.42 7.47
C TYR A 42 -2.39 -5.96 6.63
N ARG A 43 -2.08 -6.64 5.51
CA ARG A 43 -3.13 -7.22 4.64
C ARG A 43 -3.99 -8.25 5.37
N LYS A 44 -3.39 -9.07 6.23
CA LYS A 44 -4.12 -10.09 7.00
C LYS A 44 -4.95 -9.46 8.10
N GLU A 45 -4.40 -8.47 8.78
CA GLU A 45 -5.01 -7.78 9.91
C GLU A 45 -6.24 -6.99 9.48
N THR A 46 -6.14 -6.23 8.39
CA THR A 46 -7.19 -5.30 7.95
C THR A 46 -8.03 -5.87 6.80
N LEU A 47 -8.12 -7.20 6.71
CA LEU A 47 -8.89 -7.84 5.65
C LEU A 47 -10.36 -7.42 5.76
N CYS A 48 -10.97 -7.05 4.63
CA CYS A 48 -12.35 -6.55 4.56
C CYS A 48 -12.61 -5.17 5.19
N GLU A 49 -11.57 -4.42 5.59
CA GLU A 49 -11.71 -3.05 6.12
C GLU A 49 -11.59 -1.95 5.05
N GLY A 50 -11.41 -2.34 3.77
CA GLY A 50 -11.34 -1.40 2.65
C GLY A 50 -10.00 -0.69 2.45
N THR A 51 -9.01 -0.93 3.30
CA THR A 51 -7.71 -0.21 3.29
C THR A 51 -6.70 -0.72 2.25
N TRP A 52 -6.95 -1.89 1.66
CA TRP A 52 -5.95 -2.58 0.85
C TRP A 52 -5.66 -1.91 -0.50
N VAL A 53 -6.68 -1.30 -1.10
CA VAL A 53 -6.54 -0.59 -2.40
C VAL A 53 -5.53 0.56 -2.25
N ASP A 54 -5.67 1.37 -1.22
CA ASP A 54 -4.79 2.52 -0.97
C ASP A 54 -3.34 2.08 -0.70
N GLN A 55 -3.14 0.95 -0.02
CA GLN A 55 -1.80 0.38 0.18
C GLN A 55 -1.15 -0.04 -1.13
N LEU A 56 -1.90 -0.66 -2.04
CA LEU A 56 -1.39 -1.04 -3.36
C LEU A 56 -1.05 0.19 -4.20
N GLN A 57 -1.92 1.21 -4.19
CA GLN A 57 -1.69 2.45 -4.94
C GLN A 57 -0.48 3.22 -4.41
N ARG A 58 -0.35 3.38 -3.09
CA ARG A 58 0.82 4.03 -2.48
C ARG A 58 2.11 3.31 -2.85
N ARG A 59 2.11 1.97 -2.80
CA ARG A 59 3.30 1.19 -3.10
C ARG A 59 3.66 1.24 -4.59
N GLY A 60 2.66 1.13 -5.47
CA GLY A 60 2.83 1.27 -6.92
C GLY A 60 3.47 2.61 -7.28
N THR A 61 2.85 3.70 -6.84
CA THR A 61 3.33 5.07 -7.10
C THR A 61 4.68 5.40 -6.44
N MET A 62 5.10 4.65 -5.41
CA MET A 62 6.44 4.72 -4.82
C MET A 62 7.49 3.88 -5.58
N GLY A 63 7.14 3.33 -6.74
CA GLY A 63 8.06 2.62 -7.64
C GLY A 63 8.10 1.10 -7.44
N GLU A 64 7.17 0.51 -6.69
CA GLU A 64 7.03 -0.94 -6.69
C GLU A 64 6.29 -1.41 -7.95
N ASP A 65 6.89 -2.34 -8.68
CA ASP A 65 6.21 -3.01 -9.80
C ASP A 65 5.11 -3.94 -9.26
N ILE A 66 3.89 -3.42 -9.22
CA ILE A 66 2.70 -4.11 -8.76
C ILE A 66 1.71 -4.21 -9.92
N THR A 67 1.49 -5.44 -10.37
CA THR A 67 0.49 -5.75 -11.40
C THR A 67 -0.59 -6.67 -10.82
N ILE A 68 -1.87 -6.29 -10.97
CA ILE A 68 -3.01 -7.14 -10.60
C ILE A 68 -3.90 -7.31 -11.82
N ARG A 69 -4.18 -8.56 -12.20
CA ARG A 69 -4.99 -8.89 -13.40
C ARG A 69 -4.48 -8.24 -14.69
N GLY A 70 -3.16 -8.06 -14.80
CA GLY A 70 -2.51 -7.46 -15.97
C GLY A 70 -2.42 -5.94 -15.95
N GLY A 71 -3.02 -5.25 -14.96
CA GLY A 71 -2.91 -3.79 -14.84
C GLY A 71 -1.94 -3.31 -13.77
N SER A 72 -1.17 -2.28 -14.12
CA SER A 72 -0.24 -1.57 -13.22
C SER A 72 -0.99 -0.77 -12.15
N TRP A 73 -0.42 -0.65 -10.96
CA TRP A 73 -0.92 0.23 -9.89
C TRP A 73 -0.25 1.61 -9.87
N ASP A 74 0.68 1.86 -10.78
CA ASP A 74 1.26 3.16 -11.08
C ASP A 74 0.79 3.61 -12.49
N CYS A 75 -0.47 4.05 -12.57
CA CYS A 75 -1.07 4.55 -13.82
C CYS A 75 -2.15 5.61 -13.55
N PRO A 76 -2.40 6.52 -14.51
CA PRO A 76 -3.42 7.56 -14.37
C PRO A 76 -4.83 7.04 -14.06
N GLY A 77 -5.25 5.93 -14.68
CA GLY A 77 -6.57 5.34 -14.53
C GLY A 77 -6.90 4.78 -13.15
N MET A 78 -5.95 4.78 -12.20
CA MET A 78 -6.22 4.46 -10.80
C MET A 78 -6.87 5.60 -10.03
N ALA A 79 -6.74 6.84 -10.50
CA ALA A 79 -7.41 7.98 -9.90
C ALA A 79 -8.91 7.97 -10.29
N LEU A 80 -9.79 8.06 -9.30
CA LEU A 80 -11.21 8.26 -9.55
C LEU A 80 -11.41 9.56 -10.33
N GLN A 81 -12.14 9.48 -11.45
CA GLN A 81 -12.46 10.68 -12.23
C GLN A 81 -13.48 11.54 -11.49
N PHE A 82 -13.37 12.84 -11.66
CA PHE A 82 -14.39 13.77 -11.20
C PHE A 82 -15.72 13.55 -11.95
N SER A 83 -16.83 13.95 -11.34
CA SER A 83 -18.12 13.93 -12.03
C SER A 83 -18.05 14.76 -13.31
N ASN A 84 -18.69 14.29 -14.38
CA ASN A 84 -18.71 15.00 -15.67
C ASN A 84 -19.31 16.42 -15.56
N THR A 85 -20.13 16.67 -14.55
CA THR A 85 -20.68 18.00 -14.27
C THR A 85 -19.60 19.03 -13.89
N GLU A 86 -18.49 18.58 -13.30
CA GLU A 86 -17.37 19.45 -12.90
C GLU A 86 -16.63 20.05 -14.11
N ASN A 87 -16.73 19.43 -15.29
CA ASN A 87 -16.11 19.92 -16.53
C ASN A 87 -16.72 21.24 -17.04
N THR A 88 -17.81 21.72 -16.42
CA THR A 88 -18.42 23.02 -16.76
C THR A 88 -17.80 24.18 -15.99
N VAL A 89 -16.98 23.91 -14.96
CA VAL A 89 -16.32 24.93 -14.14
C VAL A 89 -15.07 25.43 -14.86
N SER A 90 -15.01 26.74 -15.12
CA SER A 90 -13.85 27.37 -15.77
C SER A 90 -12.58 27.14 -14.94
N GLY A 91 -11.55 26.59 -15.58
CA GLY A 91 -10.25 26.31 -14.96
C GLY A 91 -10.15 24.97 -14.23
N PHE A 92 -11.21 24.17 -14.18
CA PHE A 92 -11.15 22.82 -13.62
C PHE A 92 -10.52 21.85 -14.63
N VAL A 93 -9.53 21.06 -14.19
CA VAL A 93 -8.84 20.07 -15.03
C VAL A 93 -9.12 18.69 -14.47
N LEU A 94 -9.65 17.81 -15.32
CA LEU A 94 -9.93 16.43 -14.99
C LEU A 94 -8.64 15.64 -14.72
N ASN A 95 -8.77 14.52 -13.99
CA ASN A 95 -7.65 13.62 -13.80
C ASN A 95 -7.22 13.03 -15.15
N PRO A 96 -5.91 12.84 -15.41
CA PRO A 96 -5.44 12.12 -16.58
C PRO A 96 -5.98 10.68 -16.58
N GLU A 97 -6.28 10.14 -17.76
CA GLU A 97 -6.99 8.87 -17.92
C GLU A 97 -6.10 7.76 -18.51
N GLY A 98 -6.45 6.50 -18.25
CA GLY A 98 -5.85 5.33 -18.90
C GLY A 98 -4.50 4.86 -18.32
N GLY A 99 -3.74 4.11 -19.13
CA GLY A 99 -2.37 3.66 -18.80
C GLY A 99 -2.26 2.43 -17.89
N CYS A 100 -3.38 1.77 -17.58
CA CYS A 100 -3.42 0.63 -16.67
C CYS A 100 -3.49 -0.74 -17.38
N LEU A 101 -3.27 -0.81 -18.69
CA LEU A 101 -3.32 -2.02 -19.54
C LEU A 101 -2.24 -1.96 -20.62
#